data_AF-A0A242KUX6-F1
#
_entry.id   AF-A0A242KUX6-F1
#
_cell.length_a   1.000
_cell.length_b   1.000
_cell.length_c   1.000
_cell.angle_alpha   90.00
_cell.angle_beta   90.00
_cell.angle_gamma   90.00
#
_symmetry.space_group_name_H-M   'P 1'
#
loop_
_entity.id
_entity.type
_entity.pdbx_description
1 polymer ?
#
loop_
_entity_poly.entity_id
_entity_poly.type
_entity_poly.pdbx_seq_one_letter_code
_entity_poly.pdbx_strand_id
1 'polypeptide(L)'
;MKIVGVAACTVGIAHTYIAQEKLENAAKKAGHKIHVETQGTIGIENELTAEQISQADVVILAVDVKISGRERFEGKRIVQVPTEVAVKSPSKLIEKVEEVVVQQ
;
A
#
# COMPACT_ATOMS: atom_id res chain seq x y z
N MET A 1 -5.44 11.20 7.05
CA MET A 1 -5.28 9.81 7.52
C MET A 1 -3.85 9.33 7.32
N LYS A 2 -3.45 8.34 8.09
CA LYS A 2 -2.18 7.61 7.96
C LYS A 2 -2.46 6.29 7.25
N ILE A 3 -1.88 6.16 6.07
CA ILE A 3 -2.00 5.00 5.21
C ILE A 3 -0.66 4.28 5.24
N VAL A 4 -0.68 2.96 5.31
CA VAL A 4 0.52 2.17 5.01
C VAL A 4 0.18 1.24 3.85
N GLY A 5 1.17 0.84 3.07
CA GLY A 5 0.93 -0.08 1.97
C GLY A 5 2.11 -0.97 1.66
N VAL A 6 1.85 -2.02 0.92
CA VAL A 6 2.85 -2.94 0.40
C VAL A 6 2.64 -3.09 -1.10
N ALA A 7 3.68 -2.87 -1.88
CA ALA A 7 3.71 -3.10 -3.31
C ALA A 7 4.58 -4.33 -3.62
N ALA A 8 4.05 -5.31 -4.36
CA ALA A 8 4.81 -6.50 -4.72
C ALA A 8 4.32 -7.11 -6.05
N CYS A 9 5.11 -6.95 -7.11
CA CYS A 9 4.80 -7.49 -8.43
C CYS A 9 5.72 -8.66 -8.80
N THR A 10 5.15 -9.72 -9.38
CA THR A 10 5.89 -10.88 -9.93
C THR A 10 6.72 -10.55 -11.15
N VAL A 11 6.32 -9.52 -11.90
CA VAL A 11 6.87 -9.19 -13.23
C VAL A 11 8.23 -8.50 -13.11
N GLY A 12 8.48 -7.78 -12.02
CA GLY A 12 9.76 -7.13 -11.76
C GLY A 12 9.66 -5.87 -10.90
N ILE A 13 10.82 -5.37 -10.47
CA ILE A 13 10.94 -4.23 -9.55
C ILE A 13 10.39 -2.91 -10.11
N ALA A 14 10.37 -2.75 -11.43
CA ALA A 14 9.91 -1.52 -12.07
C ALA A 14 8.43 -1.23 -11.74
N HIS A 15 7.55 -2.21 -11.90
CA HIS A 15 6.13 -2.03 -11.57
C HIS A 15 5.90 -1.83 -10.07
N THR A 16 6.73 -2.44 -9.23
CA THR A 16 6.69 -2.26 -7.77
C THR A 16 6.98 -0.80 -7.40
N TYR A 17 8.05 -0.19 -7.91
CA TYR A 17 8.35 1.22 -7.63
C TYR A 17 7.36 2.18 -8.28
N ILE A 18 6.87 1.88 -9.48
CA ILE A 18 5.84 2.71 -10.12
C ILE A 18 4.55 2.69 -9.29
N ALA A 19 4.15 1.53 -8.76
CA ALA A 19 3.01 1.44 -7.86
C ALA A 19 3.24 2.25 -6.57
N GLN A 20 4.42 2.11 -5.96
CA GLN A 20 4.84 2.89 -4.79
C GLN A 20 4.69 4.39 -5.05
N GLU A 21 5.38 4.93 -6.05
CA GLU A 21 5.39 6.35 -6.38
C GLU A 21 3.97 6.88 -6.68
N LYS A 22 3.15 6.10 -7.39
CA LYS A 22 1.79 6.51 -7.73
C LYS A 22 0.86 6.54 -6.53
N LEU A 23 0.98 5.58 -5.62
CA LEU A 23 0.25 5.58 -4.35
C LEU A 23 0.66 6.76 -3.48
N GLU A 24 1.97 7.01 -3.37
CA GLU A 24 2.52 8.15 -2.64
C GLU A 24 2.00 9.48 -3.17
N ASN A 25 2.06 9.67 -4.49
CA ASN A 25 1.54 10.88 -5.12
C ASN A 25 0.03 11.03 -4.97
N ALA A 26 -0.75 9.96 -5.11
CA ALA A 26 -2.21 10.04 -4.96
C ALA A 26 -2.63 10.36 -3.53
N ALA A 27 -2.03 9.70 -2.54
CA ALA A 27 -2.32 10.00 -1.14
C ALA A 27 -1.90 11.41 -0.76
N LYS A 28 -0.73 11.87 -1.24
CA LYS A 28 -0.26 13.24 -1.02
C LYS A 28 -1.20 14.28 -1.65
N LYS A 29 -1.73 14.00 -2.85
CA LYS A 29 -2.77 14.84 -3.50
C LYS A 29 -4.07 14.90 -2.70
N ALA A 30 -4.46 13.81 -2.05
CA ALA A 30 -5.59 13.77 -1.12
C ALA A 30 -5.28 14.38 0.26
N GLY A 31 -4.06 14.86 0.50
CA GLY A 31 -3.65 15.43 1.80
C GLY A 31 -3.43 14.39 2.89
N HIS A 32 -3.08 13.16 2.52
CA HIS A 32 -2.83 12.05 3.44
C HIS A 32 -1.34 11.70 3.51
N LYS A 33 -0.94 11.09 4.63
CA LYS A 33 0.41 10.52 4.78
C LYS A 33 0.34 9.05 4.42
N ILE A 34 1.21 8.60 3.53
CA ILE A 34 1.34 7.19 3.15
C ILE A 34 2.79 6.74 3.26
N HIS A 35 3.00 5.49 3.67
CA HIS A 35 4.27 4.80 3.53
C HIS A 35 4.06 3.50 2.79
N VAL A 36 4.85 3.23 1.76
CA VAL A 36 4.71 2.02 0.95
C VAL A 36 6.00 1.21 1.00
N GLU A 37 5.90 -0.01 1.53
CA GLU A 37 6.94 -1.02 1.51
C GLU A 37 6.94 -1.72 0.14
N THR A 38 8.11 -1.96 -0.41
CA THR A 38 8.27 -2.64 -1.70
C THR A 38 8.90 -4.01 -1.48
N GLN A 39 8.20 -5.08 -1.89
CA GLN A 39 8.73 -6.44 -1.83
C GLN A 39 8.95 -6.96 -3.26
N GLY A 40 10.19 -7.25 -3.62
CA GLY A 40 10.57 -7.75 -4.93
C GLY A 40 11.59 -8.88 -4.86
N THR A 41 12.11 -9.26 -6.03
CA THR A 41 13.14 -10.30 -6.15
C THR A 41 14.46 -9.92 -5.46
N ILE A 42 14.72 -8.62 -5.29
CA ILE A 42 15.89 -8.07 -4.60
C ILE A 42 15.73 -8.03 -3.07
N GLY A 43 14.52 -8.29 -2.55
CA GLY A 43 14.20 -8.23 -1.13
C GLY A 43 13.11 -7.22 -0.79
N ILE A 44 13.06 -6.86 0.50
CA ILE A 44 12.14 -5.87 1.06
C ILE A 44 12.89 -4.54 1.17
N GLU A 45 12.28 -3.49 0.64
CA GLU A 45 12.76 -2.11 0.79
C GLU A 45 11.63 -1.24 1.36
N ASN A 46 12.02 -0.14 2.01
CA ASN A 46 11.09 0.74 2.72
C ASN A 46 10.22 -0.03 3.73
N GLU A 47 10.83 -0.98 4.44
CA GLU A 47 10.13 -1.86 5.39
C GLU A 47 9.32 -1.04 6.40
N LEU A 48 8.04 -1.39 6.52
CA LEU A 48 7.13 -0.74 7.45
C LEU A 48 7.48 -1.14 8.88
N THR A 49 7.75 -0.13 9.71
CA THR A 49 7.95 -0.32 11.14
C THR A 49 6.62 -0.65 11.83
N ALA A 50 6.70 -1.40 12.94
CA ALA A 50 5.51 -1.70 13.75
C ALA A 50 4.77 -0.44 14.20
N GLU A 51 5.49 0.66 14.44
CA GLU A 51 4.91 1.94 14.83
C GLU A 51 4.08 2.57 13.70
N GLN A 52 4.59 2.54 12.45
CA GLN A 52 3.84 3.00 11.28
C GLN A 52 2.58 2.18 11.07
N ILE A 53 2.67 0.85 11.20
CA ILE A 53 1.52 -0.06 11.05
C ILE A 53 0.49 0.19 12.16
N SER A 54 0.95 0.35 13.40
CA SER A 54 0.08 0.64 14.55
C SER A 54 -0.62 2.00 14.42
N GLN A 55 0.07 3.02 13.93
CA GLN A 55 -0.51 4.34 13.69
C GLN A 55 -1.33 4.43 12.39
N ALA A 56 -1.28 3.41 11.52
CA ALA A 56 -2.05 3.41 10.30
C ALA A 56 -3.55 3.20 10.59
N ASP A 57 -4.36 4.04 9.95
CA ASP A 57 -5.81 3.89 9.88
C ASP A 57 -6.19 2.73 8.96
N VAL A 58 -5.39 2.51 7.90
CA VAL A 58 -5.66 1.56 6.83
C VAL A 58 -4.38 1.09 6.14
N VAL A 59 -4.41 -0.16 5.69
CA VAL A 59 -3.32 -0.88 5.02
C VAL A 59 -3.73 -1.17 3.58
N ILE A 60 -2.91 -0.77 2.61
CA ILE A 60 -3.11 -1.04 1.19
C ILE A 60 -2.15 -2.14 0.73
N LEU A 61 -2.66 -3.30 0.33
CA LEU A 61 -1.84 -4.37 -0.22
C LEU A 61 -1.99 -4.38 -1.75
N ALA A 62 -1.09 -3.68 -2.45
CA ALA A 62 -0.99 -3.65 -3.91
C ALA A 62 -0.03 -4.76 -4.40
N VAL A 63 -0.50 -6.00 -4.33
CA VAL A 63 0.37 -7.18 -4.48
C VAL A 63 -0.24 -8.20 -5.44
N ASP A 64 0.58 -8.73 -6.35
CA ASP A 64 0.22 -9.85 -7.24
C ASP A 64 0.73 -11.20 -6.70
N VAL A 65 1.50 -11.17 -5.61
CA VAL A 65 2.09 -12.33 -4.93
C VAL A 65 1.81 -12.35 -3.44
N LYS A 66 2.04 -13.52 -2.82
CA LYS A 66 2.16 -13.61 -1.38
C LYS A 66 3.37 -12.80 -0.92
N ILE A 67 3.11 -11.87 -0.01
CA ILE A 67 4.12 -11.06 0.66
C ILE A 67 4.50 -11.66 2.01
N SER A 68 5.71 -11.38 2.44
CA SER A 68 6.20 -11.69 3.78
C SER A 68 5.68 -10.68 4.81
N GLY A 69 5.48 -11.12 6.04
CA GLY A 69 5.07 -10.23 7.14
C GLY A 69 3.63 -9.72 7.04
N ARG A 70 2.75 -10.46 6.33
CA ARG A 70 1.31 -10.15 6.25
C ARG A 70 0.63 -10.17 7.63
N GLU A 71 1.11 -11.02 8.53
CA GLU A 71 0.66 -11.13 9.93
C GLU A 71 0.74 -9.80 10.70
N ARG A 72 1.70 -8.92 10.36
CA ARG A 72 1.86 -7.61 10.99
C ARG A 72 0.64 -6.71 10.78
N PHE A 73 -0.13 -6.98 9.74
CA PHE A 73 -1.33 -6.21 9.39
C PHE A 73 -2.62 -6.85 9.92
N GLU A 74 -2.56 -7.99 10.61
CA GLU A 74 -3.76 -8.58 11.21
C GLU A 74 -4.44 -7.64 12.21
N GLY A 75 -5.77 -7.61 12.18
CA GLY A 75 -6.57 -6.68 12.97
C GLY A 75 -6.63 -5.25 12.44
N LYS A 76 -5.86 -4.90 11.40
CA LYS A 76 -5.99 -3.61 10.70
C LYS A 76 -6.98 -3.69 9.54
N ARG A 77 -7.46 -2.52 9.08
CA ARG A 77 -8.28 -2.41 7.87
C ARG A 77 -7.38 -2.64 6.66
N ILE A 78 -7.56 -3.75 5.96
CA ILE A 78 -6.74 -4.12 4.81
C ILE A 78 -7.56 -3.96 3.53
N VAL A 79 -7.03 -3.19 2.57
CA VAL A 79 -7.54 -3.09 1.20
C VAL A 79 -6.52 -3.75 0.27
N GLN A 80 -6.84 -4.95 -0.20
CA GLN A 80 -5.99 -5.70 -1.11
C GLN A 80 -6.43 -5.49 -2.56
N VAL A 81 -5.49 -5.13 -3.43
CA VAL A 81 -5.70 -4.93 -4.87
C VAL A 81 -4.51 -5.46 -5.69
N PRO A 82 -4.70 -5.74 -6.99
CA PRO A 82 -3.59 -6.02 -7.89
C PRO A 82 -2.64 -4.83 -8.00
N THR A 83 -1.34 -5.08 -8.21
CA THR A 83 -0.35 -4.00 -8.39
C THR A 83 -0.70 -3.14 -9.60
N GLU A 84 -1.29 -3.74 -10.63
CA GLU A 84 -1.77 -3.02 -11.81
C GLU A 84 -2.80 -1.92 -11.47
N VAL A 85 -3.68 -2.14 -10.49
CA VAL A 85 -4.68 -1.14 -10.09
C VAL A 85 -4.02 0.06 -9.42
N ALA A 86 -3.02 -0.17 -8.58
CA ALA A 86 -2.23 0.90 -7.99
C ALA A 86 -1.48 1.71 -9.06
N VAL A 87 -1.06 1.08 -10.16
CA VAL A 87 -0.39 1.77 -11.27
C VAL A 87 -1.37 2.52 -12.18
N LYS A 88 -2.50 1.91 -12.55
CA LYS A 88 -3.46 2.48 -13.51
C LYS A 88 -4.41 3.49 -12.87
N SER A 89 -4.80 3.30 -11.61
CA SER A 89 -5.83 4.09 -10.95
C SER A 89 -5.54 4.32 -9.46
N PRO A 90 -4.40 4.94 -9.12
CA PRO A 90 -4.02 5.19 -7.73
C PRO A 90 -5.02 6.12 -7.02
N SER A 91 -5.55 7.15 -7.69
CA SER A 91 -6.54 8.06 -7.10
C SER A 91 -7.81 7.33 -6.65
N LYS A 92 -8.38 6.48 -7.52
CA LYS A 92 -9.54 5.66 -7.17
C LYS A 92 -9.27 4.72 -6.00
N LEU A 93 -8.03 4.24 -5.89
CA LEU A 93 -7.64 3.40 -4.76
C LEU A 93 -7.65 4.17 -3.45
N ILE A 94 -7.11 5.41 -3.46
CA ILE A 94 -7.16 6.29 -2.28
C ILE A 94 -8.59 6.66 -1.93
N GLU A 95 -9.43 7.01 -2.90
CA GLU A 95 -10.87 7.28 -2.66
C GLU A 95 -11.58 6.08 -2.03
N LYS A 96 -11.36 4.88 -2.58
CA LYS A 96 -11.89 3.61 -2.02
C LYS A 96 -11.46 3.42 -0.57
N VAL A 97 -10.20 3.72 -0.28
CA VAL A 97 -9.61 3.60 1.05
C VAL A 97 -10.24 4.62 2.01
N GLU A 98 -10.47 5.84 1.56
CA GLU A 98 -11.19 6.87 2.32
C GLU A 98 -12.61 6.41 2.65
N GLU A 99 -13.35 5.87 1.68
CA GLU A 99 -14.71 5.33 1.88
C GLU A 99 -14.72 4.22 2.95
N VAL A 100 -13.77 3.29 2.90
CA VAL A 100 -13.65 2.19 3.88
C VAL A 100 -13.35 2.73 5.29
N VAL A 101 -12.67 3.87 5.39
CA VAL A 101 -12.39 4.49 6.69
C VAL A 101 -13.60 5.26 7.24
N VAL A 102 -14.37 5.93 6.38
CA VAL A 102 -15.51 6.78 6.75
C VAL A 102 -16.78 5.99 7.08
N GLN A 103 -16.99 4.80 6.51
CA GLN A 103 -18.20 3.99 6.76
C GLN A 103 -18.20 3.21 8.08
N GLN A 104 -17.47 3.67 9.11
CA GLN A 104 -17.44 3.05 10.45
C GLN A 104 -17.54 4.08 11.55
#